data_AF-A0A965NK34-F1
#
_entry.id   AF-A0A965NK34-F1
#
_cell.length_a   1.000
_cell.length_b   1.000
_cell.length_c   1.000
_cell.angle_alpha   90.00
_cell.angle_beta   90.00
_cell.angle_gamma   90.00
#
_symmetry.space_group_name_H-M   'P 1'
#
loop_
_entity.id
_entity.type
_entity.pdbx_description
1 polymer ?
#
loop_
_entity_poly.entity_id
_entity_poly.type
_entity_poly.pdbx_seq_one_letter_code
_entity_poly.pdbx_strand_id
1 'polypeptide(L)'
;MSSKPSAFLLLAASLPLMAAAAPEPSAYDRLWDHAVLLKGTSADTFQELRFIGREQFDWYSFGNGEADRSGWGNRRSRLGLKGQFLRDWYFSTEFDFNLGAPHPLFNKVTDAYVKWSPGPEAAWTVGRQGVRFTLDGSTSSLVLPTIDRSAISNNIGMIEESIPGLTFEGDRGKWFYRAG
;
A
#
# COMPACT_ATOMS: atom_id res chain seq x y z
N MET A 1 -71.54 -8.72 -12.31
CA MET A 1 -70.62 -7.93 -13.16
C MET A 1 -69.20 -8.25 -12.69
N SER A 2 -68.45 -8.94 -13.54
CA SER A 2 -67.10 -9.43 -13.28
C SER A 2 -66.11 -8.54 -14.04
N SER A 3 -65.12 -7.99 -13.36
CA SER A 3 -63.93 -7.41 -14.00
C SER A 3 -62.69 -8.03 -13.37
N LYS A 4 -62.08 -8.96 -14.11
CA LYS A 4 -60.67 -9.32 -13.93
C LYS A 4 -59.82 -8.26 -14.65
N PRO A 5 -58.64 -7.92 -14.11
CA PRO A 5 -57.48 -7.61 -14.95
C PRO A 5 -56.36 -8.61 -14.58
N SER A 6 -56.03 -9.52 -15.51
CA SER A 6 -54.93 -9.37 -16.47
C SER A 6 -53.58 -9.59 -15.81
N ALA A 7 -53.20 -10.88 -15.74
CA ALA A 7 -51.85 -11.31 -15.42
C ALA A 7 -50.90 -10.89 -16.54
N PHE A 8 -49.98 -9.98 -16.24
CA PHE A 8 -48.82 -9.72 -17.09
C PHE A 8 -47.82 -10.87 -16.90
N LEU A 9 -47.70 -11.72 -17.92
CA LEU A 9 -46.59 -12.67 -18.01
C LEU A 9 -45.30 -11.90 -18.30
N LEU A 10 -44.45 -11.74 -17.29
CA LEU A 10 -43.06 -11.34 -17.47
C LEU A 10 -42.29 -12.55 -18.02
N LEU A 11 -42.00 -12.52 -19.32
CA LEU A 11 -41.12 -13.46 -19.98
C LEU A 11 -39.68 -13.17 -19.51
N ALA A 12 -39.20 -13.91 -18.51
CA ALA A 12 -37.82 -13.84 -18.07
C ALA A 12 -36.93 -14.49 -19.15
N ALA A 13 -36.28 -13.66 -19.98
CA ALA A 13 -35.24 -14.11 -20.88
C ALA A 13 -34.01 -14.49 -20.05
N SER A 14 -33.77 -15.79 -19.87
CA SER A 14 -32.53 -16.32 -19.31
C SER A 14 -31.40 -16.15 -20.33
N LEU A 15 -30.72 -15.00 -20.31
CA LEU A 15 -29.44 -14.83 -20.98
C LEU A 15 -28.38 -15.62 -20.19
N PRO A 16 -27.59 -16.50 -20.84
CA PRO A 16 -26.46 -17.13 -20.16
C PRO A 16 -25.46 -16.05 -19.80
N LEU A 17 -25.15 -15.94 -18.51
CA LEU A 17 -24.03 -15.14 -18.02
C LEU A 17 -22.76 -15.79 -18.58
N MET A 18 -22.25 -15.33 -19.72
CA MET A 18 -20.92 -15.73 -20.16
C MET A 18 -19.95 -15.25 -19.08
N ALA A 19 -19.40 -16.20 -18.32
CA ALA A 19 -18.27 -15.94 -17.45
C ALA A 19 -17.14 -15.43 -18.33
N ALA A 20 -16.86 -14.13 -18.25
CA ALA A 20 -15.69 -13.55 -18.90
C ALA A 20 -14.46 -14.32 -18.38
N ALA A 21 -13.67 -14.88 -19.30
CA ALA A 21 -12.40 -15.49 -18.94
C ALA A 21 -11.57 -14.48 -18.16
N ALA A 22 -11.03 -14.90 -17.02
CA ALA A 22 -10.17 -14.04 -16.23
C ALA A 22 -9.01 -13.55 -17.13
N PRO A 23 -8.67 -12.25 -17.11
CA PRO A 23 -7.62 -11.72 -17.94
C PRO A 23 -6.30 -12.44 -17.61
N GLU A 24 -5.57 -12.83 -18.66
CA GLU A 24 -4.24 -13.41 -18.50
C GLU A 24 -3.33 -12.45 -17.71
N PRO A 25 -2.56 -12.96 -16.72
CA PRO A 25 -1.67 -12.12 -15.95
C PRO A 25 -0.65 -11.43 -16.86
N SER A 26 -0.34 -10.17 -16.55
CA SER A 26 0.66 -9.42 -17.30
C SER A 26 2.06 -10.01 -17.10
N ALA A 27 3.01 -9.61 -17.94
CA ALA A 27 4.42 -9.97 -17.74
C ALA A 27 4.96 -9.48 -16.39
N TYR A 28 4.48 -8.33 -15.91
CA TYR A 28 4.85 -7.79 -14.61
C TYR A 28 4.26 -8.62 -13.47
N ASP A 29 3.00 -9.06 -13.57
CA ASP A 29 2.38 -9.90 -12.54
C ASP A 29 3.18 -11.19 -12.33
N ARG A 30 3.61 -11.83 -13.42
CA ARG A 30 4.49 -13.02 -13.35
C ARG A 30 5.84 -12.70 -12.71
N LEU A 31 6.46 -11.58 -13.07
CA LEU A 31 7.73 -11.15 -12.47
C LEU A 31 7.59 -10.94 -10.96
N TRP A 32 6.52 -10.27 -10.53
CA TRP A 32 6.30 -9.94 -9.12
C TRP A 32 5.84 -11.12 -8.27
N ASP A 33 5.26 -12.17 -8.87
CA ASP A 33 4.90 -13.41 -8.19
C ASP A 33 6.15 -14.18 -7.71
N HIS A 34 7.31 -14.01 -8.34
CA HIS A 34 8.58 -14.58 -7.86
C HIS A 34 9.01 -14.05 -6.48
N ALA A 35 8.48 -12.90 -6.05
CA ALA A 35 8.74 -12.36 -4.72
C ALA A 35 7.84 -13.00 -3.64
N VAL A 36 6.84 -13.80 -4.01
CA VAL A 36 6.00 -14.54 -3.08
C VAL A 36 6.77 -15.76 -2.58
N LEU A 37 7.06 -15.78 -1.28
CA LEU A 37 7.83 -16.81 -0.61
C LEU A 37 6.95 -17.97 -0.15
N LEU A 38 5.73 -17.66 0.32
CA LEU A 38 4.71 -18.64 0.69
C LEU A 38 3.36 -18.17 0.18
N LYS A 39 2.55 -19.12 -0.30
CA LYS A 39 1.18 -18.88 -0.78
C LYS A 39 0.29 -19.99 -0.26
N GLY A 40 -0.76 -19.63 0.46
CA GLY A 40 -1.73 -20.54 1.04
C GLY A 40 -3.16 -20.21 0.63
N THR A 41 -4.09 -20.96 1.19
CA THR A 41 -5.53 -20.80 1.03
C THR A 41 -6.14 -20.09 2.24
N SER A 42 -7.45 -19.83 2.20
CA SER A 42 -8.19 -19.27 3.33
C SER A 42 -8.31 -20.23 4.53
N ALA A 43 -8.04 -21.52 4.34
CA ALA A 43 -8.01 -22.52 5.40
C ALA A 43 -6.65 -22.60 6.11
N ASP A 44 -5.59 -22.10 5.48
CA ASP A 44 -4.22 -22.18 6.00
C ASP A 44 -3.94 -21.12 7.06
N THR A 45 -2.91 -21.33 7.88
CA THR A 45 -2.45 -20.32 8.85
C THR A 45 -1.86 -19.09 8.15
N PHE A 46 -1.15 -19.27 7.03
CA PHE A 46 -0.60 -18.20 6.22
C PHE A 46 -1.28 -18.18 4.85
N GLN A 47 -1.79 -17.01 4.45
CA GLN A 47 -2.34 -16.79 3.12
C GLN A 47 -1.25 -16.35 2.16
N GLU A 48 -0.36 -15.46 2.62
CA GLU A 48 0.77 -15.00 1.82
C GLU A 48 1.93 -14.59 2.72
N LEU A 49 3.14 -14.90 2.29
CA LEU A 49 4.37 -14.27 2.73
C LEU A 49 5.13 -13.82 1.48
N ARG A 50 5.51 -12.55 1.41
CA ARG A 50 6.27 -12.02 0.28
C ARG A 50 7.45 -11.18 0.72
N PHE A 51 8.50 -11.24 -0.09
CA PHE A 51 9.56 -10.25 -0.08
C PHE A 51 9.08 -8.96 -0.74
N ILE A 52 9.47 -7.83 -0.16
CA ILE A 52 9.24 -6.50 -0.73
C ILE A 52 10.55 -5.74 -0.79
N GLY A 53 10.64 -4.85 -1.77
CA GLY A 53 11.78 -3.97 -1.91
C GLY A 53 11.43 -2.71 -2.68
N ARG A 54 12.26 -1.69 -2.48
CA ARG A 54 12.20 -0.43 -3.24
C ARG A 54 13.59 0.14 -3.38
N GLU A 55 13.95 0.43 -4.62
CA GLU A 55 15.18 1.11 -4.96
C GLU A 55 14.86 2.38 -5.75
N GLN A 56 15.40 3.52 -5.33
CA GLN A 56 15.19 4.82 -5.96
C GLN A 56 16.52 5.57 -6.05
N PHE A 57 16.98 5.79 -7.28
CA PHE A 57 18.15 6.60 -7.60
C PHE A 57 17.73 7.81 -8.42
N ASP A 58 18.15 8.98 -7.97
CA ASP A 58 17.83 10.24 -8.61
C ASP A 58 19.11 10.88 -9.12
N TRP A 59 19.04 11.48 -10.31
CA TRP A 59 20.02 12.47 -10.73
C TRP A 59 19.40 13.86 -10.58
N TYR A 60 20.16 14.81 -10.05
CA TYR A 60 19.71 16.18 -9.89
C TYR A 60 20.73 17.17 -10.43
N SER A 61 20.24 18.35 -10.80
CA SER A 61 21.04 19.54 -11.09
C SER A 61 20.22 20.77 -10.71
N PHE A 62 20.78 21.61 -9.85
CA PHE A 62 20.17 22.87 -9.44
C PHE A 62 21.23 23.97 -9.38
N GLY A 63 20.80 25.19 -9.73
CA GLY A 63 21.62 26.40 -9.67
C GLY A 63 20.87 27.51 -8.95
N ASN A 64 21.58 28.27 -8.12
CA ASN A 64 21.06 29.47 -7.48
C ASN A 64 22.13 30.57 -7.47
N GLY A 65 22.15 31.38 -8.53
CA GLY A 65 23.18 32.40 -8.74
C GLY A 65 24.55 31.74 -8.93
N GLU A 66 25.48 31.97 -8.00
CA GLU A 66 26.83 31.41 -8.05
C GLU A 66 26.94 29.96 -7.54
N ALA A 67 25.88 29.42 -6.92
CA ALA A 67 25.89 28.08 -6.37
C ALA A 67 25.25 27.07 -7.33
N ASP A 68 26.07 26.27 -8.00
CA ASP A 68 25.65 25.13 -8.81
C ASP A 68 25.95 23.81 -8.10
N ARG A 69 24.99 22.88 -8.14
CA ARG A 69 25.19 21.52 -7.66
C ARG A 69 24.47 20.53 -8.56
N SER A 70 25.16 19.45 -8.90
CA SER A 70 24.57 18.30 -9.57
C SER A 70 25.15 17.01 -9.02
N GLY A 71 24.46 15.90 -9.28
CA GLY A 71 24.96 14.59 -8.91
C GLY A 71 23.88 13.52 -8.87
N TRP A 72 24.32 12.32 -8.52
CA TRP A 72 23.44 11.19 -8.23
C TRP A 72 23.16 11.12 -6.73
N GLY A 73 21.94 10.72 -6.37
CA GLY A 73 21.52 10.46 -5.00
C GLY A 73 20.82 9.12 -4.91
N ASN A 74 21.21 8.31 -3.92
CA ASN A 74 20.41 7.18 -3.48
C ASN A 74 19.32 7.72 -2.54
N ARG A 75 18.08 7.75 -3.04
CA ARG A 75 16.96 8.35 -2.30
C ARG A 75 16.34 7.35 -1.33
N ARG A 76 16.18 6.10 -1.75
CA ARG A 76 15.65 5.01 -0.91
C ARG A 76 16.22 3.68 -1.38
N SER A 77 16.79 2.92 -0.45
CA SER A 77 17.09 1.50 -0.63
C SER A 77 16.39 0.74 0.48
N ARG A 78 15.26 0.10 0.18
CA ARG A 78 14.43 -0.56 1.19
C ARG A 78 14.18 -2.00 0.86
N LEU A 79 14.21 -2.84 1.89
CA LEU A 79 13.87 -4.26 1.79
C LEU A 79 13.03 -4.67 2.99
N GLY A 80 12.17 -5.66 2.80
CA GLY A 80 11.23 -6.03 3.83
C GLY A 80 10.44 -7.30 3.54
N LEU A 81 9.54 -7.62 4.46
CA LEU A 81 8.57 -8.70 4.33
C LEU A 81 7.17 -8.16 4.59
N LYS A 82 6.21 -8.64 3.81
CA LYS A 82 4.78 -8.47 4.10
C LYS A 82 4.12 -9.83 4.10
N GLY A 83 3.12 -9.99 4.95
CA GLY A 83 2.35 -11.22 4.96
C GLY A 83 0.95 -11.04 5.48
N GLN A 84 0.10 -11.99 5.08
CA GLN A 84 -1.26 -12.17 5.55
C GLN A 84 -1.35 -13.54 6.23
N PHE A 85 -1.89 -13.57 7.43
CA PHE A 85 -2.05 -14.76 8.24
C PHE A 85 -3.40 -14.74 8.96
N LEU A 86 -3.89 -15.92 9.33
CA LEU A 86 -5.17 -16.09 10.04
C LEU A 86 -6.33 -15.33 9.38
N ARG A 87 -6.29 -15.21 8.04
CA ARG A 87 -7.23 -14.48 7.16
C ARG A 87 -7.20 -12.96 7.32
N ASP A 88 -7.39 -12.46 8.53
CA ASP A 88 -7.65 -11.04 8.77
C ASP A 88 -6.45 -10.32 9.40
N TRP A 89 -5.34 -11.03 9.61
CA TRP A 89 -4.12 -10.46 10.17
C TRP A 89 -3.07 -10.23 9.10
N TYR A 90 -2.36 -9.13 9.25
CA TYR A 90 -1.33 -8.68 8.34
C TYR A 90 -0.13 -8.23 9.15
N PHE A 91 1.06 -8.39 8.60
CA PHE A 91 2.26 -7.76 9.16
C PHE A 91 3.10 -7.14 8.06
N SER A 92 3.91 -6.16 8.45
CA SER A 92 4.89 -5.52 7.58
C SER A 92 6.16 -5.26 8.37
N THR A 93 7.29 -5.66 7.81
CA THR A 93 8.61 -5.20 8.23
C THR A 93 9.31 -4.60 7.02
N GLU A 94 9.88 -3.41 7.17
CA GLU A 94 10.65 -2.74 6.12
C GLU A 94 11.83 -2.00 6.77
N PHE A 95 12.99 -2.14 6.16
CA PHE A 95 14.24 -1.55 6.59
C PHE A 95 14.79 -0.69 5.46
N ASP A 96 15.32 0.48 5.83
CA ASP A 96 15.97 1.42 4.93
C ASP A 96 17.49 1.32 5.10
N PHE A 97 18.18 1.30 3.97
CA PHE A 97 19.63 1.18 3.84
C PHE A 97 20.17 2.38 3.06
N ASN A 98 21.36 2.82 3.44
CA ASN A 98 22.07 3.89 2.76
C ASN A 98 23.10 3.30 1.80
N LEU A 99 22.75 3.14 0.52
CA LEU A 99 23.71 2.64 -0.48
C LEU A 99 24.65 3.73 -1.00
N GLY A 100 24.31 5.01 -0.81
CA GLY A 100 25.15 6.14 -1.24
C GLY A 100 26.34 6.42 -0.31
N ALA A 101 26.18 6.12 0.98
CA ALA A 101 27.23 6.21 2.00
C ALA A 101 27.05 5.06 3.01
N PRO A 102 27.51 3.84 2.66
CA PRO A 102 27.12 2.59 3.33
C PRO A 102 27.74 2.36 4.71
N HIS A 103 28.29 3.39 5.36
CA HIS A 103 28.91 3.29 6.69
C HIS A 103 28.27 4.31 7.63
N PRO A 104 27.19 3.93 8.37
CA PRO A 104 26.57 2.61 8.43
C PRO A 104 25.63 2.31 7.24
N LEU A 105 25.53 1.03 6.85
CA LEU A 105 24.67 0.57 5.75
C LEU A 105 23.21 0.64 6.16
N PHE A 106 22.91 0.20 7.38
CA PHE A 106 21.58 0.31 7.96
C PHE A 106 21.28 1.76 8.31
N ASN A 107 20.14 2.27 7.86
CA ASN A 107 19.68 3.60 8.19
C ASN A 107 18.60 3.55 9.28
N LYS A 108 17.44 2.94 8.99
CA LYS A 108 16.33 2.86 9.94
C LYS A 108 15.34 1.73 9.64
N VAL A 109 14.50 1.42 10.61
CA VAL A 109 13.27 0.63 10.40
C VAL A 109 12.17 1.59 9.96
N THR A 110 11.55 1.35 8.82
CA THR A 110 10.45 2.17 8.29
C THR A 110 9.09 1.58 8.68
N ASP A 111 8.90 0.28 8.51
CA ASP A 111 7.70 -0.42 8.99
C ASP A 111 8.10 -1.56 9.91
N ALA A 112 7.37 -1.72 11.00
CA ALA A 112 7.40 -2.90 11.86
C ALA A 112 6.08 -2.95 12.64
N TYR A 113 5.03 -3.47 12.01
CA TYR A 113 3.69 -3.48 12.57
C TYR A 113 2.93 -4.77 12.30
N VAL A 114 1.92 -5.01 13.13
CA VAL A 114 0.85 -5.97 12.89
C VAL A 114 -0.47 -5.22 12.76
N LYS A 115 -1.28 -5.62 11.78
CA LYS A 115 -2.62 -5.09 11.52
C LYS A 115 -3.64 -6.22 11.61
N TRP A 116 -4.75 -5.97 12.29
CA TRP A 116 -5.95 -6.80 12.26
C TRP A 116 -7.06 -6.05 11.53
N SER A 117 -7.65 -6.68 10.51
CA SER A 117 -8.63 -6.07 9.60
C SER A 117 -9.75 -7.06 9.27
N PRO A 118 -10.69 -7.29 10.20
CA PRO A 118 -11.80 -8.25 10.02
C PRO A 118 -12.83 -7.82 8.96
N GLY A 119 -12.77 -6.56 8.51
CA GLY A 119 -13.66 -6.03 7.48
C GLY A 119 -13.24 -4.63 7.05
N PRO A 120 -13.96 -4.02 6.09
CA PRO A 120 -13.64 -2.70 5.56
C PRO A 120 -13.89 -1.56 6.56
N GLU A 121 -14.82 -1.72 7.49
CA GLU A 121 -15.22 -0.65 8.43
C GLU A 121 -14.28 -0.52 9.63
N ALA A 122 -13.39 -1.49 9.88
CA ALA A 122 -12.57 -1.47 11.08
C ALA A 122 -11.26 -2.23 10.88
N ALA A 123 -10.17 -1.55 11.18
CA ALA A 123 -8.87 -2.17 11.32
C ALA A 123 -8.03 -1.48 12.41
N TRP A 124 -7.23 -2.28 13.09
CA TRP A 124 -6.30 -1.83 14.12
C TRP A 124 -4.89 -2.17 13.71
N THR A 125 -3.97 -1.22 13.83
CA THR A 125 -2.55 -1.42 13.54
C THR A 125 -1.73 -1.05 14.76
N VAL A 126 -0.85 -1.95 15.18
CA VAL A 126 0.07 -1.76 16.31
C VAL A 126 1.50 -1.94 15.84
N GLY A 127 2.38 -0.99 16.20
CA GLY A 127 3.81 -1.04 15.91
C GLY A 127 4.28 0.23 15.22
N ARG A 128 5.48 0.19 14.64
CA ARG A 128 6.00 1.30 13.83
C ARG A 128 5.34 1.28 12.46
N GLN A 129 4.67 2.38 12.13
CA GLN A 129 3.87 2.51 10.92
C GLN A 129 3.89 3.94 10.38
N GLY A 130 3.59 4.09 9.09
CA GLY A 130 3.59 5.38 8.41
C GLY A 130 2.62 6.40 9.00
N VAL A 131 3.05 7.65 9.13
CA VAL A 131 2.17 8.76 9.57
C VAL A 131 1.32 9.25 8.40
N ARG A 132 0.00 9.03 8.50
CA ARG A 132 -0.97 9.33 7.43
C ARG A 132 -1.78 10.59 7.74
N PHE A 133 -1.10 11.74 7.83
CA PHE A 133 -1.73 13.02 8.19
C PHE A 133 -2.17 13.84 6.98
N THR A 134 -1.33 13.94 5.94
CA THR A 134 -1.68 14.61 4.67
C THR A 134 -1.96 13.56 3.60
N LEU A 135 -2.65 13.93 2.52
CA LEU A 135 -2.88 13.02 1.37
C LEU A 135 -1.56 12.51 0.78
N ASP A 136 -0.60 13.40 0.58
CA ASP A 136 0.74 13.13 0.08
C ASP A 136 1.57 12.27 1.05
N GLY A 137 1.49 12.54 2.36
CA GLY A 137 2.10 11.70 3.41
C GLY A 137 1.48 10.29 3.48
N SER A 138 0.18 10.19 3.22
CA SER A 138 -0.56 8.91 3.21
C SER A 138 -0.36 8.10 1.94
N THR A 139 0.05 8.76 0.86
CA THR A 139 0.30 8.13 -0.44
C THR A 139 1.66 7.44 -0.42
N SER A 140 1.71 6.22 -0.95
CA SER A 140 2.95 5.47 -1.09
C SER A 140 3.95 6.24 -1.95
N SER A 141 5.20 6.29 -1.52
CA SER A 141 6.29 6.92 -2.28
C SER A 141 6.64 6.22 -3.60
N LEU A 142 6.01 5.08 -3.92
CA LEU A 142 6.07 4.42 -5.22
C LEU A 142 5.13 5.05 -6.27
N VAL A 143 4.09 5.76 -5.83
CA VAL A 143 3.02 6.27 -6.70
C VAL A 143 2.82 7.77 -6.53
N LEU A 144 3.78 8.46 -5.94
CA LEU A 144 3.75 9.92 -5.87
C LEU A 144 3.83 10.51 -7.28
N PRO A 145 3.03 11.54 -7.59
CA PRO A 145 3.07 12.19 -8.90
C PRO A 145 4.31 13.06 -9.09
N THR A 146 5.02 13.38 -8.01
CA THR A 146 6.24 14.21 -7.99
C THR A 146 7.39 13.45 -7.34
N ILE A 147 8.63 13.82 -7.69
CA ILE A 147 9.86 13.19 -7.14
C ILE A 147 9.92 13.34 -5.61
N ASP A 148 9.56 14.52 -5.12
CA ASP A 148 9.48 14.88 -3.71
C ASP A 148 8.06 15.17 -3.26
N ARG A 149 7.82 14.96 -1.96
CA ARG A 149 6.60 15.40 -1.30
C ARG A 149 6.58 16.93 -1.21
N SER A 150 5.37 17.47 -1.15
CA SER A 150 5.11 18.90 -1.00
C SER A 150 5.81 19.49 0.23
N ALA A 151 6.28 20.74 0.09
CA ALA A 151 6.89 21.47 1.22
C ALA A 151 5.93 21.60 2.42
N ILE A 152 4.61 21.66 2.18
CA ILE A 152 3.60 21.68 3.25
C ILE A 152 3.62 20.38 4.05
N SER A 153 3.74 19.22 3.39
CA SER A 153 3.84 17.95 4.10
C SER A 153 5.13 17.85 4.92
N ASN A 154 6.22 18.46 4.45
CA ASN A 154 7.48 18.50 5.19
C ASN A 154 7.46 19.47 6.40
N ASN A 155 6.64 20.54 6.36
CA ASN A 155 6.62 21.57 7.40
C ASN A 155 5.47 21.44 8.41
N ILE A 156 4.30 20.94 7.97
CA ILE A 156 3.07 20.83 8.78
C ILE A 156 2.75 19.36 9.07
N GLY A 157 3.18 18.43 8.21
CA GLY A 157 3.12 17.01 8.51
C GLY A 157 4.15 16.61 9.57
N MET A 158 3.98 15.42 10.15
CA MET A 158 5.05 14.86 10.98
C MET A 158 6.28 14.59 10.11
N ILE A 159 7.42 15.13 10.54
CA ILE A 159 8.71 15.01 9.83
C ILE A 159 9.13 13.54 9.71
N GLU A 160 8.77 12.72 10.70
CA GLU A 160 9.05 11.29 10.66
C GLU A 160 8.05 10.56 9.77
N GLU A 161 8.56 9.81 8.80
CA GLU A 161 7.75 9.01 7.88
C GLU A 161 6.96 7.92 8.62
N SER A 162 7.50 7.40 9.73
CA SER A 162 6.95 6.28 10.49
C SER A 162 7.22 6.37 11.99
N ILE A 163 6.20 6.18 12.82
CA ILE A 163 6.30 6.24 14.28
C ILE A 163 5.69 4.99 14.93
N PRO A 164 6.17 4.56 16.11
CA PRO A 164 5.49 3.54 16.90
C PRO A 164 4.15 4.09 17.41
N GLY A 165 3.08 3.30 17.26
CA GLY A 165 1.76 3.69 17.76
C GLY A 165 0.69 2.63 17.57
N LEU A 166 -0.51 2.96 18.05
CA LEU A 166 -1.75 2.23 17.79
C LEU A 166 -2.64 3.12 16.94
N THR A 167 -3.10 2.62 15.79
CA THR A 167 -4.05 3.34 14.96
C THR A 167 -5.29 2.52 14.69
N PHE A 168 -6.43 3.19 14.62
CA PHE A 168 -7.70 2.67 14.15
C PHE A 168 -8.07 3.34 12.83
N GLU A 169 -8.47 2.57 11.83
CA GLU A 169 -8.92 3.07 10.53
C GLU A 169 -10.11 2.27 9.99
N GLY A 170 -10.86 2.85 9.05
CA GLY A 170 -11.98 2.18 8.39
C GLY A 170 -12.66 3.04 7.34
N ASP A 171 -13.46 2.37 6.51
CA ASP A 171 -14.27 2.97 5.45
C ASP A 171 -15.76 2.86 5.76
N ARG A 172 -16.51 3.95 5.55
CA ARG A 172 -17.98 3.94 5.64
C ARG A 172 -18.59 4.82 4.54
N GLY A 173 -19.15 4.17 3.53
CA GLY A 173 -19.71 4.86 2.37
C GLY A 173 -18.62 5.62 1.61
N LYS A 174 -18.69 6.96 1.57
CA LYS A 174 -17.69 7.83 0.91
C LYS A 174 -16.60 8.34 1.86
N TRP A 175 -16.63 7.90 3.11
CA TRP A 175 -15.73 8.40 4.14
C TRP A 175 -14.68 7.36 4.49
N PHE A 176 -13.44 7.82 4.56
CA PHE A 176 -12.34 7.13 5.23
C PHE A 176 -12.04 7.88 6.53
N TYR A 177 -11.87 7.16 7.62
CA TYR A 177 -11.42 7.72 8.90
C TYR A 177 -10.20 6.99 9.42
N ARG A 178 -9.34 7.74 10.11
CA ARG A 178 -8.16 7.22 10.79
C ARG A 178 -7.84 8.06 12.02
N ALA A 179 -7.50 7.40 13.12
CA ALA A 179 -7.07 8.04 14.36
C ALA A 179 -5.99 7.18 15.05
N GLY A 180 -5.02 7.83 15.70
CA GLY A 180 -3.95 7.17 16.46
C GLY A 180 -2.72 8.04 16.62
#